data_AF-A0A8K1D602-F1
#
_entry.id   AF-A0A8K1D602-F1
#
_cell.length_a   1.000
_cell.length_b   1.000
_cell.length_c   1.000
_cell.angle_alpha   90.00
_cell.angle_beta   90.00
_cell.angle_gamma   90.00
#
_symmetry.space_group_name_H-M   'P 1'
#
loop_
_entity.id
_entity.type
_entity.pdbx_description
1 polymer ?
#
loop_
_entity_poly.entity_id
_entity_poly.type
_entity_poly.pdbx_seq_one_letter_code
_entity_poly.pdbx_strand_id
1 'polypeptide(L)'
;MVNNAITSVNVSIANGLLQSTIPQIFPLENQGWDPNIPEHMVKLKQYQSLVVYGLEHGVPKSINWSKIYEVRQNDDESPTDFLNRLRETAIEYTDLDPELADGKAHLVLLFMGQASNDIRRKLQKTDGVRDIDKLLEVAWKVFQDRGTTEKVKLQPSK
;
A
#
# COMPACT_ATOMS: atom_id res chain seq x y z
N MET A 1 -10.36 -17.00 7.63
CA MET A 1 -10.01 -17.91 6.51
C MET A 1 -11.25 -18.50 5.84
N VAL A 2 -11.99 -19.43 6.49
CA VAL A 2 -13.14 -20.15 5.88
C VAL A 2 -14.26 -19.21 5.41
N ASN A 3 -14.58 -18.16 6.17
CA ASN A 3 -15.70 -17.27 5.86
C ASN A 3 -15.53 -16.47 4.56
N ASN A 4 -14.31 -16.07 4.17
CA ASN A 4 -14.12 -15.23 2.98
C ASN A 4 -14.08 -16.04 1.68
N ALA A 5 -13.56 -17.27 1.73
CA ALA A 5 -13.70 -18.22 0.63
C ALA A 5 -15.18 -18.58 0.40
N ILE A 6 -15.93 -18.82 1.49
CA ILE A 6 -17.39 -19.03 1.45
C ILE A 6 -18.13 -17.81 0.88
N THR A 7 -17.74 -16.59 1.27
CA THR A 7 -18.32 -15.33 0.75
C THR A 7 -18.05 -15.15 -0.74
N SER A 8 -16.84 -15.41 -1.22
CA SER A 8 -16.52 -15.35 -2.66
C SER A 8 -17.32 -16.37 -3.47
N VAL A 9 -17.44 -17.62 -2.98
CA VAL A 9 -18.28 -18.66 -3.59
C VAL A 9 -19.74 -18.24 -3.61
N ASN A 10 -20.25 -17.63 -2.53
CA ASN A 10 -21.60 -17.07 -2.47
C ASN A 10 -21.85 -16.00 -3.53
N VAL A 11 -20.90 -15.07 -3.72
CA VAL A 11 -21.00 -14.03 -4.74
C VAL A 11 -21.03 -14.65 -6.14
N SER A 12 -20.22 -15.66 -6.43
CA SER A 12 -20.24 -16.35 -7.72
C SER A 12 -21.52 -17.17 -7.97
N ILE A 13 -22.11 -17.77 -6.94
CA ILE A 13 -23.42 -18.45 -7.02
C ILE A 13 -24.52 -17.43 -7.28
N ALA A 14 -24.54 -16.32 -6.53
CA ALA A 14 -25.54 -15.25 -6.68
C ALA A 14 -25.48 -14.58 -8.06
N ASN A 15 -24.27 -14.50 -8.65
CA ASN A 15 -24.05 -13.98 -10.00
C ASN A 15 -24.31 -15.02 -11.11
N GLY A 16 -24.78 -16.23 -10.77
CA GLY A 16 -25.12 -17.29 -11.72
C GLY A 16 -23.92 -17.95 -12.40
N LEU A 17 -22.70 -17.66 -11.97
CA LEU A 17 -21.45 -18.21 -12.53
C LEU A 17 -21.18 -19.64 -12.04
N LEU A 18 -21.79 -20.04 -10.91
CA LEU A 18 -21.69 -21.38 -10.36
C LEU A 18 -23.11 -21.92 -10.05
N GLN A 19 -23.46 -23.08 -10.61
CA GLN A 19 -24.72 -23.79 -10.34
C GLN A 19 -24.57 -24.88 -9.27
N SER A 20 -23.68 -24.70 -8.30
CA SER A 20 -23.39 -25.67 -7.23
C SER A 20 -23.55 -25.05 -5.85
N THR A 21 -23.66 -25.90 -4.83
CA THR A 21 -23.80 -25.48 -3.42
C THR A 21 -22.44 -25.29 -2.75
N ILE A 22 -22.33 -24.41 -1.75
CA ILE A 22 -21.06 -24.12 -1.05
C ILE A 22 -20.36 -25.39 -0.54
N PRO A 23 -21.04 -26.36 0.10
CA PRO A 23 -20.37 -27.57 0.58
C PRO A 23 -19.78 -28.44 -0.54
N GLN A 24 -20.29 -28.33 -1.77
CA GLN A 24 -19.74 -29.04 -2.94
C GLN A 24 -18.49 -28.34 -3.50
N ILE A 25 -18.41 -27.02 -3.40
CA ILE A 25 -17.34 -26.20 -3.97
C ILE A 25 -16.18 -26.02 -2.98
N PHE A 26 -16.49 -25.87 -1.69
CA PHE A 26 -15.53 -25.71 -0.61
C PHE A 26 -15.88 -26.64 0.57
N PRO A 27 -15.70 -27.98 0.39
CA PRO A 27 -15.96 -28.94 1.45
C PRO A 27 -15.03 -28.72 2.65
N LEU A 28 -15.59 -28.84 3.85
CA LEU A 28 -14.84 -28.78 5.12
C LEU A 28 -14.32 -30.17 5.55
N GLU A 29 -14.95 -31.22 5.03
CA GLU A 29 -14.59 -32.61 5.30
C GLU A 29 -13.87 -33.23 4.10
N ASN A 30 -13.02 -34.22 4.37
CA ASN A 30 -12.31 -34.94 3.32
C ASN A 30 -13.28 -35.69 2.39
N GLN A 31 -13.35 -35.27 1.13
CA GLN A 31 -14.21 -35.85 0.10
C GLN A 31 -13.61 -37.08 -0.62
N GLY A 32 -12.35 -37.44 -0.32
CA GLY A 32 -11.69 -38.58 -0.95
C GLY A 32 -11.36 -38.36 -2.44
N TRP A 33 -11.07 -37.12 -2.85
CA TRP A 33 -10.69 -36.83 -4.24
C TRP A 33 -9.35 -37.46 -4.63
N ASP A 34 -9.40 -38.48 -5.49
CA ASP A 34 -8.23 -39.12 -6.09
C ASP A 34 -7.61 -38.25 -7.21
N PRO A 35 -6.34 -37.79 -7.09
CA PRO A 35 -5.66 -37.00 -8.11
C PRO A 35 -5.49 -37.71 -9.47
N ASN A 36 -5.60 -39.04 -9.52
CA ASN A 36 -5.48 -39.82 -10.75
C ASN A 36 -6.77 -39.82 -11.58
N ILE A 37 -7.89 -39.35 -11.01
CA ILE A 37 -9.17 -39.21 -11.71
C ILE A 37 -9.28 -37.78 -12.27
N PRO A 38 -9.39 -37.57 -13.60
CA PRO A 38 -9.42 -36.23 -14.19
C PRO A 38 -10.48 -35.30 -13.59
N GLU A 39 -11.68 -35.81 -13.33
CA GLU A 39 -12.79 -35.04 -12.75
C GLU A 39 -12.50 -34.59 -11.31
N HIS A 40 -11.80 -35.43 -10.53
CA HIS A 40 -11.40 -35.11 -9.16
C HIS A 40 -10.25 -34.08 -9.15
N MET A 41 -9.34 -34.16 -10.12
CA MET A 41 -8.25 -33.20 -10.26
C MET A 41 -8.77 -31.78 -10.54
N VAL A 42 -9.85 -31.63 -11.31
CA VAL A 42 -10.51 -30.33 -11.52
C VAL A 42 -11.02 -29.75 -10.20
N LYS A 43 -11.69 -30.58 -9.38
CA LYS A 43 -12.20 -30.16 -8.05
C LYS A 43 -11.08 -29.79 -7.09
N LEU A 44 -9.98 -30.56 -7.08
CA LEU A 44 -8.79 -30.28 -6.28
C LEU A 44 -8.17 -28.92 -6.64
N LYS A 45 -8.00 -28.63 -7.94
CA LYS A 45 -7.49 -27.34 -8.40
C LYS A 45 -8.40 -26.19 -8.00
N GLN A 46 -9.71 -26.36 -8.16
CA GLN A 46 -10.70 -25.35 -7.76
C GLN A 46 -10.62 -25.08 -6.25
N TYR A 47 -10.55 -26.13 -5.43
CA TYR A 47 -10.43 -26.01 -3.99
C TYR A 47 -9.14 -25.30 -3.57
N GLN A 48 -7.99 -25.65 -4.18
CA GLN A 48 -6.72 -24.98 -3.93
C GLN A 48 -6.79 -23.48 -4.21
N SER A 49 -7.36 -23.07 -5.35
CA SER A 49 -7.55 -21.65 -5.68
C SER A 49 -8.41 -20.92 -4.64
N LEU A 50 -9.46 -21.57 -4.13
CA LEU A 50 -10.32 -21.01 -3.09
C LEU A 50 -9.61 -20.90 -1.73
N VAL A 51 -8.75 -21.86 -1.38
CA VAL A 51 -7.93 -21.79 -0.17
C VAL A 51 -6.93 -20.63 -0.26
N VAL A 52 -6.25 -20.47 -1.39
CA VAL A 52 -5.31 -19.36 -1.63
C VAL A 52 -6.03 -18.03 -1.54
N TYR A 53 -7.17 -17.89 -2.24
CA TYR A 53 -7.99 -16.68 -2.15
C TYR A 53 -8.43 -16.39 -0.71
N GLY A 54 -8.90 -17.41 0.01
CA GLY A 54 -9.30 -17.30 1.41
C GLY A 54 -8.16 -17.03 2.38
N LEU A 55 -6.90 -17.30 2.02
CA LEU A 55 -5.71 -16.92 2.78
C LEU A 55 -5.35 -15.46 2.51
N GLU A 56 -5.28 -15.07 1.24
CA GLU A 56 -4.95 -13.70 0.81
C GLU A 56 -5.97 -12.67 1.31
N HIS A 57 -7.25 -13.03 1.36
CA HIS A 57 -8.34 -12.12 1.70
C HIS A 57 -8.97 -12.42 3.06
N GLY A 58 -8.62 -13.53 3.72
CA GLY A 58 -9.32 -14.04 4.90
C GLY A 58 -8.91 -13.44 6.24
N VAL A 59 -7.77 -12.77 6.28
CA VAL A 59 -7.32 -11.99 7.43
C VAL A 59 -7.42 -10.53 7.01
N PRO A 60 -8.34 -9.74 7.58
CA PRO A 60 -8.35 -8.31 7.33
C PRO A 60 -6.97 -7.77 7.67
N LYS A 61 -6.37 -7.05 6.71
CA LYS A 61 -5.15 -6.31 6.97
C LYS A 61 -5.39 -5.45 8.22
N SER A 62 -4.52 -5.56 9.21
CA SER A 62 -4.64 -4.73 10.40
C SER A 62 -4.34 -3.29 10.02
N ILE A 63 -5.39 -2.49 9.81
CA ILE A 63 -5.25 -1.08 9.46
C ILE A 63 -4.64 -0.34 10.65
N ASN A 64 -3.46 0.24 10.45
CA ASN A 64 -2.76 1.03 11.44
C ASN A 64 -2.33 2.38 10.86
N TRP A 65 -3.19 3.38 11.05
CA TRP A 65 -2.91 4.76 10.65
C TRP A 65 -1.82 5.44 11.49
N SER A 66 -1.50 4.96 12.70
CA SER A 66 -0.44 5.59 13.50
C SER A 66 0.90 5.49 12.79
N LYS A 67 1.16 4.37 12.11
CA LYS A 67 2.41 4.09 11.40
C LYS A 67 2.70 5.11 10.30
N ILE A 68 1.70 5.46 9.50
CA ILE A 68 1.88 6.47 8.44
C ILE A 68 2.11 7.87 9.02
N TYR A 69 1.47 8.21 10.15
CA TYR A 69 1.66 9.50 10.83
C TYR A 69 2.96 9.57 11.65
N GLU A 70 3.65 8.45 11.90
CA GLU A 70 4.97 8.40 12.56
C GLU A 70 6.12 8.69 11.58
N VAL A 71 5.93 8.47 10.28
CA VAL A 71 6.97 8.71 9.25
C VAL A 71 7.40 10.18 9.28
N ARG A 72 8.69 10.48 9.44
CA ARG A 72 9.24 11.83 9.29
C ARG A 72 10.41 11.77 8.34
N GLN A 73 10.55 12.78 7.48
CA GLN A 73 11.73 12.89 6.62
C GLN A 73 12.95 13.19 7.49
N ASN A 74 14.01 12.39 7.34
CA ASN A 74 15.29 12.67 7.99
C ASN A 74 16.04 13.81 7.28
N ASP A 75 16.99 14.44 7.95
CA ASP A 75 17.72 15.58 7.38
C ASP A 75 18.64 15.20 6.21
N ASP A 76 19.08 13.94 6.15
CA ASP A 76 19.92 13.36 5.09
C ASP A 76 19.11 12.57 4.04
N GLU A 77 17.82 12.33 4.28
CA GLU A 77 16.95 11.58 3.38
C GLU A 77 16.46 12.47 2.23
N SER A 78 16.65 12.00 0.99
CA SER A 78 16.20 12.74 -0.17
C SER A 78 14.67 12.86 -0.20
N PRO A 79 14.11 13.93 -0.79
CA PRO A 79 12.67 14.08 -0.92
C PRO A 79 11.98 12.91 -1.64
N THR A 80 12.66 12.29 -2.61
CA THR A 80 12.13 11.14 -3.36
C THR A 80 12.07 9.89 -2.49
N ASP A 81 13.13 9.60 -1.73
CA ASP A 81 13.17 8.42 -0.85
C ASP A 81 12.10 8.54 0.24
N PHE A 82 11.94 9.74 0.81
CA PHE A 82 10.89 10.02 1.77
C PHE A 82 9.47 9.82 1.20
N LEU A 83 9.20 10.30 -0.02
CA LEU A 83 7.91 10.10 -0.68
C LEU A 83 7.64 8.61 -0.95
N ASN A 84 8.66 7.86 -1.38
CA ASN A 84 8.54 6.41 -1.60
C ASN A 84 8.24 5.68 -0.28
N ARG A 85 8.93 6.03 0.80
CA ARG A 85 8.68 5.45 2.13
C ARG A 85 7.27 5.75 2.64
N LEU A 86 6.72 6.94 2.37
CA LEU A 86 5.31 7.24 2.66
C LEU A 86 4.35 6.34 1.86
N ARG A 87 4.60 6.13 0.57
CA ARG A 87 3.80 5.22 -0.28
C ARG A 87 3.87 3.78 0.21
N GLU A 88 5.07 3.29 0.49
CA GLU A 88 5.30 1.94 1.01
C GLU A 88 4.58 1.75 2.35
N THR A 89 4.70 2.71 3.28
CA THR A 89 4.02 2.65 4.58
C THR A 89 2.50 2.69 4.43
N ALA A 90 1.96 3.48 3.49
CA ALA A 90 0.52 3.46 3.18
C ALA A 90 0.08 2.08 2.67
N ILE A 91 0.79 1.54 1.67
CA ILE A 91 0.51 0.22 1.10
C ILE A 91 0.71 -0.91 2.12
N GLU A 92 1.57 -0.76 3.12
CA GLU A 92 1.83 -1.81 4.12
C GLU A 92 0.86 -1.76 5.30
N TYR A 93 0.46 -0.57 5.76
CA TYR A 93 -0.27 -0.42 7.03
C TYR A 93 -1.69 0.11 6.90
N THR A 94 -2.10 0.64 5.75
CA THR A 94 -3.46 1.20 5.58
C THR A 94 -4.13 0.69 4.31
N ASP A 95 -5.41 0.99 4.14
CA ASP A 95 -6.13 0.72 2.89
C ASP A 95 -6.07 1.92 1.94
N LEU A 96 -5.16 2.87 2.20
CA LEU A 96 -4.96 4.04 1.36
C LEU A 96 -4.23 3.62 0.08
N ASP A 97 -4.94 3.63 -1.05
CA ASP A 97 -4.32 3.41 -2.36
C ASP A 97 -3.67 4.72 -2.84
N PRO A 98 -2.32 4.80 -2.90
CA PRO A 98 -1.61 6.00 -3.29
C PRO A 98 -1.78 6.39 -4.77
N GLU A 99 -2.37 5.52 -5.60
CA GLU A 99 -2.61 5.78 -7.02
C GLU A 99 -3.98 6.40 -7.31
N LEU A 100 -4.93 6.26 -6.39
CA LEU A 100 -6.25 6.89 -6.47
C LEU A 100 -6.20 8.37 -6.08
N ALA A 101 -7.18 9.14 -6.56
CA ALA A 101 -7.23 10.59 -6.34
C ALA A 101 -7.22 10.98 -4.85
N ASP A 102 -8.03 10.31 -4.03
CA ASP A 102 -8.09 10.57 -2.59
C ASP A 102 -6.79 10.19 -1.88
N GLY A 103 -6.15 9.10 -2.31
CA GLY A 103 -4.84 8.68 -1.80
C GLY A 103 -3.73 9.65 -2.15
N LYS A 104 -3.70 10.14 -3.39
CA LYS A 104 -2.78 11.19 -3.84
C LYS A 104 -2.98 12.48 -3.05
N ALA A 105 -4.23 12.89 -2.82
CA ALA A 105 -4.54 14.06 -2.01
C ALA A 105 -4.04 13.89 -0.56
N HIS A 106 -4.21 12.72 0.04
CA HIS A 106 -3.72 12.44 1.39
C HIS A 106 -2.19 12.41 1.45
N LEU A 107 -1.53 11.81 0.47
CA LEU A 107 -0.06 11.80 0.36
C LEU A 107 0.52 13.21 0.25
N VAL A 108 -0.13 14.12 -0.47
CA VAL A 108 0.27 15.54 -0.51
C VAL A 108 0.27 16.16 0.88
N LEU A 109 -0.77 15.93 1.69
CA LEU A 109 -0.87 16.44 3.05
C LEU A 109 0.22 15.85 3.95
N LEU A 110 0.44 14.53 3.87
CA LEU A 110 1.47 13.83 4.63
C LEU A 110 2.86 14.33 4.26
N PHE A 111 3.17 14.42 2.97
CA PHE A 111 4.46 14.89 2.47
C PHE A 111 4.76 16.31 2.96
N MET A 112 3.80 17.23 2.86
CA MET A 112 3.95 18.59 3.36
C MET A 112 4.10 18.66 4.88
N GLY A 113 3.31 17.88 5.64
CA GLY A 113 3.30 17.92 7.10
C GLY A 113 4.49 17.23 7.76
N GLN A 114 5.00 16.18 7.12
CA GLN A 114 5.98 15.25 7.68
C GLN A 114 7.38 15.39 7.06
N ALA A 115 7.53 16.27 6.06
CA ALA A 115 8.83 16.72 5.59
C ALA A 115 9.64 17.39 6.72
N SER A 116 10.95 17.39 6.52
CA SER A 116 11.93 18.07 7.37
C SER A 116 11.65 19.58 7.47
N ASN A 117 12.10 20.21 8.54
CA ASN A 117 11.56 21.51 8.99
C ASN A 117 11.70 22.66 7.97
N ASP A 118 12.86 22.79 7.35
CA ASP A 118 13.20 23.76 6.30
C ASP A 118 12.43 23.49 5.00
N ILE A 119 12.35 22.23 4.56
CA ILE A 119 11.55 21.82 3.39
C ILE A 119 10.08 22.14 3.64
N ARG A 120 9.51 21.68 4.77
CA ARG A 120 8.13 21.96 5.18
C ARG A 120 7.82 23.45 5.17
N ARG A 121 8.72 24.28 5.73
CA ARG A 121 8.55 25.74 5.76
C ARG A 121 8.55 26.35 4.36
N LYS A 122 9.27 25.75 3.41
CA LYS A 122 9.24 26.16 2.00
C LYS A 122 7.95 25.71 1.29
N LEU A 123 7.54 24.46 1.49
CA LEU A 123 6.31 23.90 0.92
C LEU A 123 5.04 24.62 1.42
N GLN A 124 5.02 25.10 2.66
CA GLN A 124 3.90 25.89 3.18
C GLN A 124 3.72 27.24 2.47
N LYS A 125 4.74 27.74 1.77
CA LYS A 125 4.72 29.04 1.07
C LYS A 125 4.32 28.93 -0.40
N THR A 126 4.08 27.73 -0.95
CA THR A 126 3.80 27.56 -2.38
C THR A 126 2.33 27.76 -2.74
N ASP A 127 1.68 28.83 -2.25
CA ASP A 127 0.34 29.32 -2.64
C ASP A 127 -0.69 28.25 -3.07
N GLY A 128 -0.94 27.25 -2.21
CA GLY A 128 -1.99 26.28 -2.46
C GLY A 128 -1.67 25.21 -3.51
N VAL A 129 -0.42 25.07 -3.97
CA VAL A 129 0.00 23.92 -4.80
C VAL A 129 -0.32 22.62 -4.04
N ARG A 130 -1.08 21.73 -4.68
CA ARG A 130 -1.49 20.41 -4.18
C ARG A 130 -1.16 19.30 -5.18
N ASP A 131 -0.06 19.51 -5.89
CA ASP A 131 0.47 18.60 -6.90
C ASP A 131 1.79 18.03 -6.35
N ILE A 132 1.84 16.72 -6.17
CA ILE A 132 2.97 16.06 -5.51
C ILE A 132 4.27 16.23 -6.28
N ASP A 133 4.23 16.26 -7.61
CA ASP A 133 5.42 16.37 -8.45
C ASP A 133 6.03 17.78 -8.32
N LYS A 134 5.18 18.81 -8.32
CA LYS A 134 5.61 20.20 -8.09
C LYS A 134 6.16 20.40 -6.68
N LEU A 135 5.54 19.78 -5.67
CA LEU A 135 6.04 19.84 -4.29
C LEU A 135 7.39 19.14 -4.17
N LEU A 136 7.57 18.02 -4.88
CA LEU A 136 8.82 17.27 -4.91
C LEU A 136 9.95 18.10 -5.52
N GLU A 137 9.71 18.82 -6.61
CA GLU A 137 10.69 19.75 -7.21
C GLU A 137 11.14 20.85 -6.23
N VAL A 138 10.21 21.42 -5.47
CA VAL A 138 10.51 22.45 -4.46
C VAL A 138 11.32 21.86 -3.32
N ALA A 139 10.96 20.67 -2.84
CA ALA A 139 11.68 19.97 -1.80
C ALA A 139 13.12 19.64 -2.22
N TRP A 140 13.31 19.21 -3.48
CA TRP A 140 14.63 18.93 -4.05
C TRP A 140 15.54 20.16 -4.05
N LYS A 141 15.04 21.33 -4.43
CA LYS A 141 15.82 22.58 -4.42
C LYS A 141 16.35 22.89 -3.02
N VAL A 142 15.47 22.80 -2.01
CA VAL A 142 15.87 23.05 -0.61
C VAL A 142 16.86 22.00 -0.11
N PHE A 143 16.66 20.72 -0.44
CA PHE A 143 17.58 19.65 -0.05
C PHE A 143 18.98 19.84 -0.65
N GLN A 144 19.07 20.21 -1.93
CA GLN A 144 20.35 20.48 -2.59
C GLN A 144 21.08 21.69 -1.99
N ASP A 145 20.33 22.73 -1.59
CA ASP A 145 20.87 23.91 -0.93
C ASP A 145 21.51 23.60 0.45
N ARG A 146 21.16 22.46 1.09
CA ARG A 146 21.83 21.98 2.31
C ARG A 146 23.27 21.56 2.02
N GLY A 147 23.47 20.78 0.96
CA GLY A 147 24.78 20.26 0.59
C GLY A 147 25.76 21.34 0.13
N THR A 148 25.27 22.45 -0.42
CA THR A 148 26.11 23.62 -0.77
C THR A 148 26.51 24.40 0.47
N THR A 149 25.62 24.59 1.45
CA THR A 149 25.95 25.29 2.71
C THR A 149 26.86 24.50 3.64
N GLU A 150 26.75 23.17 3.68
CA GLU A 150 27.68 22.32 4.45
C GLU A 150 29.09 22.28 3.85
N LYS A 151 29.21 22.22 2.52
CA LYS A 151 30.52 22.29 1.83
C LYS A 151 31.23 23.62 2.05
N VAL A 152 30.48 24.73 2.17
CA VAL A 152 31.04 26.06 2.45
C VAL A 152 31.51 26.17 3.90
N LYS A 153 30.84 25.54 4.88
CA LYS A 153 31.27 25.54 6.29
C LYS A 153 32.52 24.69 6.55
N LEU A 154 32.79 23.69 5.72
CA LEU A 154 33.95 22.80 5.82
C LEU A 154 35.22 23.36 5.14
N GLN A 155 35.14 24.50 4.45
CA GLN A 155 36.32 25.22 3.98
C GLN A 155 36.62 26.39 4.94
N PRO A 156 37.62 26.29 5.83
CA PRO A 156 37.97 27.41 6.69
C PRO A 156 38.56 28.54 5.84
N SER A 157 38.11 29.76 6.10
CA SER A 157 38.67 30.99 5.54
C SER A 157 40.19 31.00 5.74
N LYS A 158 40.93 31.08 4.64
CA LYS A 158 42.38 31.33 4.65
C LYS A 158 42.69 32.77 5.04
#